data_AF-A0A2G1QRL4-F1
#
_entry.id   AF-A0A2G1QRL4-F1
#
_cell.length_a   1.000
_cell.length_b   1.000
_cell.length_c   1.000
_cell.angle_alpha   90.00
_cell.angle_beta   90.00
_cell.angle_gamma   90.00
#
_symmetry.space_group_name_H-M   'P 1'
#
loop_
_entity.id
_entity.type
_entity.pdbx_description
1 polymer ?
#
loop_
_entity_poly.entity_id
_entity_poly.type
_entity_poly.pdbx_seq_one_letter_code
_entity_poly.pdbx_strand_id
1 'polypeptide(L)'
;MSRPLRDLSGYVGLPFKADGLDRRGLHCWGLVRLVLKEQCGIDLPAYGDVSAADLLAVSRRMEAGQVAEDWRQVYQPRAFDVVLMRAHGRPATVHCGIMADHSTLLHVEEATDSVLVPLQHPMIRHRLAGFFRHGSFS
;
A
#
# COMPACT_ATOMS: atom_id res chain seq x y z
N MET A 1 -10.07 -26.34 -7.00
CA MET A 1 -8.67 -26.04 -6.66
C MET A 1 -8.62 -24.63 -6.11
N SER A 2 -8.59 -24.50 -4.79
CA SER A 2 -8.52 -23.23 -4.08
C SER A 2 -7.17 -22.60 -4.37
N ARG A 3 -7.16 -21.47 -5.09
CA ARG A 3 -5.98 -20.64 -5.32
C ARG A 3 -5.42 -20.28 -3.92
N PRO A 4 -4.26 -20.80 -3.49
CA PRO A 4 -3.73 -20.46 -2.16
C PRO A 4 -3.58 -18.94 -2.11
N LEU A 5 -3.96 -18.32 -0.98
CA LEU A 5 -3.74 -16.89 -0.73
C LEU A 5 -2.27 -16.59 -1.06
N ARG A 6 -2.08 -15.73 -2.07
CA ARG A 6 -0.89 -15.77 -2.93
C ARG A 6 0.27 -15.02 -2.31
N ASP A 7 1.38 -15.72 -2.18
CA ASP A 7 2.71 -15.20 -1.84
C ASP A 7 3.03 -13.92 -2.65
N LEU A 8 3.45 -12.86 -1.96
CA LEU A 8 3.84 -11.58 -2.56
C LEU A 8 5.33 -11.49 -2.92
N SER A 9 6.11 -12.57 -2.75
CA SER A 9 7.54 -12.62 -3.10
C SER A 9 7.82 -12.21 -4.54
N GLY A 10 6.91 -12.50 -5.48
CA GLY A 10 7.01 -12.11 -6.89
C GLY A 10 6.91 -10.60 -7.17
N TYR A 11 6.68 -9.79 -6.14
CA TYR A 11 6.72 -8.33 -6.20
C TYR A 11 7.98 -7.73 -5.57
N VAL A 12 8.89 -8.53 -5.01
CA VAL A 12 10.15 -8.03 -4.41
C VAL A 12 11.16 -7.70 -5.51
N GLY A 13 11.88 -6.58 -5.37
CA GLY A 13 12.90 -6.12 -6.31
C GLY A 13 12.35 -5.40 -7.55
N LEU A 14 11.05 -5.06 -7.57
CA LEU A 14 10.50 -4.15 -8.58
C LEU A 14 11.04 -2.74 -8.33
N PRO A 15 11.60 -2.09 -9.35
CA PRO A 15 12.30 -0.82 -9.19
C PRO A 15 11.35 0.30 -8.77
N PHE A 16 11.84 1.19 -7.90
CA PHE A 16 11.15 2.44 -7.62
C PHE A 16 11.25 3.40 -8.80
N LYS A 17 10.13 4.06 -9.13
CA LYS A 17 10.10 5.20 -10.05
C LYS A 17 8.94 6.12 -9.65
N ALA A 18 9.22 7.41 -9.43
CA ALA A 18 8.24 8.36 -8.89
C ALA A 18 6.98 8.51 -9.78
N ASP A 19 7.16 8.50 -11.10
CA ASP A 19 6.12 8.49 -12.14
C ASP A 19 5.82 7.07 -12.67
N GLY A 20 6.22 6.05 -11.90
CA GLY A 20 6.17 4.65 -12.30
C GLY A 20 4.80 4.01 -12.15
N LEU A 21 4.31 3.36 -13.21
CA LEU A 21 2.96 2.78 -13.27
C LEU A 21 2.94 1.27 -13.58
N ASP A 22 4.10 0.63 -13.76
CA ASP A 22 4.20 -0.79 -14.11
C ASP A 22 5.43 -1.48 -13.52
N ARG A 23 5.57 -2.79 -13.73
CA ARG A 23 6.66 -3.61 -13.14
C ARG A 23 8.08 -3.14 -13.50
N ARG A 24 8.27 -2.23 -14.46
CA ARG A 24 9.58 -1.63 -14.79
C ARG A 24 9.91 -0.40 -13.95
N GLY A 25 8.97 0.06 -13.12
CA GLY A 25 9.12 1.20 -12.23
C GLY A 25 7.77 1.54 -11.59
N LEU A 26 7.71 1.53 -10.25
CA LEU A 26 6.49 1.83 -9.50
C LEU A 26 6.74 2.91 -8.44
N HIS A 27 5.74 3.77 -8.25
CA HIS A 27 5.60 4.50 -6.99
C HIS A 27 4.79 3.66 -5.98
N CYS A 28 4.75 4.09 -4.71
CA CYS A 28 4.13 3.34 -3.62
C CYS A 28 2.67 2.95 -3.87
N TRP A 29 1.84 3.90 -4.33
CA TRP A 29 0.45 3.60 -4.72
C TRP A 29 0.36 2.71 -5.97
N GLY A 30 1.26 2.89 -6.95
CA GLY A 30 1.35 2.04 -8.13
C GLY A 30 1.53 0.56 -7.75
N LEU A 31 2.35 0.28 -6.73
CA LEU A 31 2.52 -1.07 -6.20
C LEU A 31 1.23 -1.63 -5.58
N VAL A 32 0.53 -0.84 -4.76
CA VAL A 32 -0.74 -1.25 -4.15
C VAL A 32 -1.77 -1.61 -5.24
N ARG A 33 -1.91 -0.75 -6.25
CA ARG A 33 -2.80 -0.98 -7.40
C ARG A 33 -2.44 -2.26 -8.16
N LEU A 34 -1.15 -2.44 -8.46
CA LEU A 34 -0.65 -3.61 -9.18
C LEU A 34 -1.00 -4.90 -8.43
N VAL A 35 -0.69 -4.96 -7.14
CA VAL A 35 -0.94 -6.15 -6.30
C VAL A 35 -2.43 -6.45 -6.23
N LEU A 36 -3.28 -5.46 -5.93
CA LEU A 36 -4.73 -5.69 -5.84
C LEU A 36 -5.35 -6.10 -7.18
N LYS A 37 -4.85 -5.55 -8.30
CA LYS A 37 -5.29 -5.95 -9.64
C LYS A 37 -4.91 -7.39 -9.97
N GLU A 38 -3.64 -7.76 -9.81
CA GLU A 38 -3.15 -9.09 -10.18
C GLU A 38 -3.61 -10.19 -9.20
N GLN A 39 -3.65 -9.88 -7.90
CA GLN A 39 -3.93 -10.86 -6.85
C GLN A 39 -5.41 -10.96 -6.50
N CYS A 40 -6.18 -9.88 -6.65
CA CYS A 40 -7.57 -9.81 -6.21
C CYS A 40 -8.56 -9.42 -7.31
N GLY A 41 -8.08 -9.01 -8.49
CA GLY A 41 -8.95 -8.53 -9.58
C GLY A 41 -9.61 -7.18 -9.29
N ILE A 42 -9.10 -6.42 -8.32
CA ILE A 42 -9.61 -5.11 -7.92
C ILE A 42 -8.83 -4.03 -8.67
N ASP A 43 -9.50 -3.29 -9.55
CA ASP A 43 -8.90 -2.16 -10.25
C ASP A 43 -9.17 -0.87 -9.49
N LEU A 44 -8.13 -0.36 -8.82
CA LEU A 44 -8.19 0.89 -8.10
C LEU A 44 -7.89 2.08 -9.03
N PRO A 45 -8.51 3.25 -8.80
CA PRO A 45 -8.27 4.44 -9.60
C PRO A 45 -6.79 4.83 -9.61
N ALA A 46 -6.33 5.23 -10.80
CA ALA A 46 -5.10 5.98 -10.94
C ALA A 46 -5.38 7.38 -10.40
N TYR A 47 -5.14 7.62 -9.11
CA TYR A 47 -5.01 8.98 -8.64
C TYR A 47 -3.77 9.54 -9.34
N GLY A 48 -3.97 10.37 -10.37
CA GLY A 48 -2.90 10.91 -11.22
C GLY A 48 -1.92 11.74 -10.40
N ASP A 49 -0.63 11.66 -10.77
CA ASP A 49 0.52 12.36 -10.16
C ASP A 49 0.48 12.43 -8.63
N VAL A 50 0.70 11.28 -7.98
CA VAL A 50 0.61 11.15 -6.52
C VAL A 50 1.76 11.91 -5.85
N SER A 51 1.55 13.19 -5.60
CA SER A 51 2.35 13.90 -4.62
C SER A 51 2.08 13.32 -3.22
N ALA A 52 2.99 13.56 -2.29
CA ALA A 52 2.75 13.39 -0.85
C ALA A 52 1.40 13.97 -0.36
N ALA A 53 0.90 15.01 -1.03
CA ALA A 53 -0.38 15.65 -0.73
C ALA A 53 -1.59 14.85 -1.25
N ASP A 54 -1.43 14.02 -2.28
CA ASP A 54 -2.49 13.18 -2.84
C ASP A 54 -2.68 11.88 -2.04
N LEU A 55 -1.63 11.36 -1.41
CA LEU A 55 -1.77 10.30 -0.38
C LEU A 55 -2.50 10.81 0.86
N LEU A 56 -2.29 12.08 1.23
CA LEU A 56 -3.09 12.76 2.24
C LEU A 56 -4.52 12.99 1.77
N ALA A 57 -4.76 13.24 0.48
CA ALA A 57 -6.10 13.32 -0.10
C ALA A 57 -6.78 11.94 -0.16
N VAL A 58 -6.07 10.87 -0.49
CA VAL A 58 -6.55 9.48 -0.42
C VAL A 58 -6.88 9.14 1.03
N SER A 59 -5.99 9.42 1.99
CA SER A 59 -6.25 9.26 3.42
C SER A 59 -7.48 10.05 3.88
N ARG A 60 -7.60 11.33 3.51
CA ARG A 60 -8.75 12.17 3.85
C ARG A 60 -10.04 11.66 3.20
N ARG A 61 -9.99 11.14 1.96
CA ARG A 61 -11.16 10.59 1.27
C ARG A 61 -11.55 9.22 1.81
N MET A 62 -10.59 8.40 2.22
CA MET A 62 -10.81 7.17 2.98
C MET A 62 -11.46 7.47 4.33
N GLU A 63 -11.00 8.51 5.04
CA GLU A 63 -11.59 8.97 6.31
C GLU A 63 -12.97 9.62 6.13
N ALA A 64 -13.22 10.31 5.01
CA ALA A 64 -14.48 11.02 4.73
C ALA A 64 -15.56 10.15 4.05
N GLY A 65 -15.26 8.90 3.68
CA GLY A 65 -16.21 8.02 2.98
C GLY A 65 -16.66 8.55 1.61
N GLN A 66 -15.84 9.39 0.96
CA GLN A 66 -16.18 10.07 -0.29
C GLN A 66 -15.52 9.47 -1.54
N VAL A 67 -14.95 8.28 -1.43
CA VAL A 67 -14.56 7.48 -2.60
C VAL A 67 -15.70 6.50 -2.88
N ALA A 68 -15.97 6.20 -4.14
CA ALA A 68 -16.87 5.12 -4.54
C ALA A 68 -16.47 3.70 -4.02
N GLU A 69 -15.40 3.64 -3.21
CA GLU A 69 -14.80 2.44 -2.63
C GLU A 69 -14.88 2.56 -1.10
N ASP A 70 -15.63 1.66 -0.45
CA ASP A 70 -15.81 1.62 1.00
C ASP A 70 -14.52 1.16 1.70
N TRP A 71 -13.52 2.02 1.80
CA TRP A 71 -12.34 1.78 2.61
C TRP A 71 -12.70 1.87 4.10
N ARG A 72 -12.39 0.83 4.86
CA ARG A 72 -12.64 0.77 6.30
C ARG A 72 -11.33 0.72 7.07
N GLN A 73 -11.16 1.60 8.06
CA GLN A 73 -10.03 1.50 8.98
C GLN A 73 -10.10 0.20 9.80
N VAL A 74 -8.96 -0.47 9.93
CA VAL A 74 -8.83 -1.70 10.72
C VAL A 74 -7.65 -1.60 11.68
N TYR A 75 -7.71 -2.33 12.80
CA TYR A 75 -6.63 -2.39 13.80
C TYR A 75 -5.87 -3.70 13.79
N GLN A 76 -6.46 -4.75 13.21
CA GLN A 76 -5.85 -6.05 13.01
C GLN A 76 -5.73 -6.27 11.50
N PRO A 77 -4.60 -5.85 10.88
CA PRO A 77 -4.42 -6.00 9.46
C PRO A 77 -4.33 -7.48 9.06
N ARG A 78 -4.75 -7.77 7.84
CA ARG A 78 -4.52 -9.05 7.15
C ARG A 78 -3.96 -8.79 5.76
N ALA A 79 -3.65 -9.87 5.04
CA ALA A 79 -3.25 -9.80 3.65
C ALA A 79 -4.18 -8.87 2.83
N PHE A 80 -3.56 -8.04 1.99
CA PHE A 80 -4.19 -7.06 1.10
C PHE A 80 -4.78 -5.81 1.76
N ASP A 81 -4.70 -5.67 3.09
CA ASP A 81 -4.97 -4.37 3.73
C ASP A 81 -3.87 -3.38 3.35
N VAL A 82 -4.23 -2.12 3.14
CA VAL A 82 -3.30 -1.03 2.82
C VAL A 82 -2.78 -0.42 4.12
N VAL A 83 -1.48 -0.17 4.16
CA VAL A 83 -0.82 0.53 5.27
C VAL A 83 -0.50 1.94 4.83
N LEU A 84 -0.92 2.93 5.62
CA LEU A 84 -0.46 4.30 5.48
C LEU A 84 0.73 4.56 6.38
N MET A 85 1.71 5.27 5.85
CA MET A 85 2.99 5.54 6.50
C MET A 85 3.40 7.01 6.40
N ARG A 86 4.02 7.49 7.48
CA ARG A 86 4.64 8.81 7.56
C ARG A 86 5.97 8.84 6.83
N ALA A 87 6.36 10.05 6.40
CA ALA A 87 7.72 10.33 5.97
C ALA A 87 8.73 10.06 7.10
N HIS A 88 9.97 9.73 6.72
CA HIS A 88 11.05 9.58 7.69
C HIS A 88 11.23 10.88 8.50
N GLY A 89 11.13 10.76 9.83
CA GLY A 89 11.34 11.87 10.76
C GLY A 89 10.31 13.00 10.67
N ARG A 90 9.19 12.83 9.96
CA ARG A 90 8.15 13.88 9.78
C ARG A 90 6.75 13.35 10.08
N PRO A 91 5.82 14.19 10.56
CA PRO A 91 4.48 13.74 10.92
C PRO A 91 3.56 13.48 9.71
N ALA A 92 3.94 13.96 8.52
CA ALA A 92 3.11 13.87 7.32
C ALA A 92 3.01 12.42 6.80
N THR A 93 1.78 11.93 6.60
CA THR A 93 1.47 10.67 5.93
C THR A 93 1.58 10.84 4.43
N VAL A 94 2.63 10.30 3.83
CA VAL A 94 3.01 10.54 2.42
C VAL A 94 3.45 9.28 1.70
N HIS A 95 3.29 8.13 2.36
CA HIS A 95 3.74 6.84 1.87
C HIS A 95 2.69 5.77 2.16
N CYS A 96 2.70 4.69 1.37
CA CYS A 96 1.84 3.55 1.62
C CYS A 96 2.50 2.23 1.18
N GLY A 97 1.91 1.13 1.60
CA GLY A 97 2.20 -0.20 1.09
C GLY A 97 1.02 -1.14 1.32
N ILE A 98 1.23 -2.43 1.06
CA ILE A 98 0.20 -3.45 1.16
C ILE A 98 0.66 -4.60 2.04
N MET A 99 -0.23 -5.08 2.90
CA MET A 99 0.05 -6.18 3.80
C MET A 99 0.15 -7.51 3.02
N ALA A 100 1.24 -8.24 3.21
CA ALA A 100 1.38 -9.61 2.72
C ALA A 100 0.66 -10.61 3.64
N ASP A 101 0.69 -10.34 4.94
CA ASP A 101 0.02 -11.13 5.98
C ASP A 101 -0.39 -10.21 7.16
N HIS A 102 -0.45 -10.72 8.39
CA HIS A 102 -0.84 -9.95 9.58
C HIS A 102 0.32 -9.11 10.18
N SER A 103 1.55 -9.31 9.71
CA SER A 103 2.77 -8.77 10.30
C SER A 103 3.82 -8.32 9.27
N THR A 104 3.67 -8.69 8.00
CA THR A 104 4.60 -8.37 6.92
C THR A 104 3.99 -7.38 5.93
N LEU A 105 4.72 -6.31 5.66
CA LEU A 105 4.39 -5.25 4.72
C LEU A 105 5.22 -5.41 3.44
N LEU A 106 4.58 -5.25 2.28
CA LEU A 106 5.23 -4.96 1.02
C LEU A 106 5.12 -3.46 0.71
N HIS A 107 6.24 -2.78 0.47
CA HIS A 107 6.25 -1.39 -0.02
C HIS A 107 7.36 -1.18 -1.05
N VAL A 108 7.34 -0.05 -1.76
CA VAL A 108 8.41 0.36 -2.69
C VAL A 108 8.81 1.80 -2.41
N GLU A 109 10.10 2.07 -2.25
CA GLU A 109 10.66 3.42 -2.11
C GLU A 109 12.08 3.47 -2.70
N GLU A 110 12.56 4.67 -2.99
CA GLU A 110 13.85 4.91 -3.68
C GLU A 110 15.03 4.18 -3.03
N ALA A 111 15.03 4.06 -1.69
CA ALA A 111 16.14 3.47 -0.96
C ALA A 111 16.20 1.93 -1.02
N THR A 112 15.09 1.25 -1.33
CA THR A 112 14.98 -0.21 -1.16
C THR A 112 14.47 -0.95 -2.38
N ASP A 113 14.00 -0.24 -3.41
CA ASP A 113 13.04 -0.79 -4.37
C ASP A 113 11.87 -1.44 -3.62
N SER A 114 11.13 -2.35 -4.25
CA SER A 114 10.05 -3.05 -3.55
C SER A 114 10.59 -4.14 -2.63
N VAL A 115 10.15 -4.15 -1.37
CA VAL A 115 10.66 -5.06 -0.34
C VAL A 115 9.56 -5.52 0.61
N LEU A 116 9.67 -6.78 1.05
CA LEU A 116 8.89 -7.34 2.14
C LEU A 116 9.62 -7.09 3.46
N VAL A 117 8.93 -6.49 4.42
CA VAL A 117 9.51 -6.08 5.69
C VAL A 117 8.52 -6.30 6.85
N PRO A 118 8.96 -6.81 8.01
CA PRO A 118 8.10 -6.91 9.18
C PRO A 118 7.64 -5.52 9.66
N LEU A 119 6.40 -5.39 10.11
CA LEU A 119 5.86 -4.15 10.67
C LEU A 119 6.65 -3.65 11.89
N GLN A 120 7.26 -4.57 12.65
CA GLN A 120 8.08 -4.26 13.81
C GLN A 120 9.50 -3.79 13.46
N HIS A 121 9.89 -3.84 12.18
CA HIS A 121 11.20 -3.38 11.75
C HIS A 121 11.39 -1.90 12.13
N PRO A 122 12.54 -1.47 12.69
CA PRO A 122 12.73 -0.10 13.17
C PRO A 122 12.47 0.98 12.13
N MET A 123 12.77 0.71 10.85
CA MET A 123 12.52 1.63 9.74
C MET A 123 11.04 1.78 9.38
N ILE A 124 10.18 0.88 9.84
CA ILE A 124 8.75 0.82 9.51
C ILE A 124 7.89 1.22 10.70
N ARG A 125 8.13 0.62 11.88
CA ARG A 125 7.25 0.72 13.06
C ARG A 125 6.91 2.16 13.47
N HIS A 126 7.86 3.08 13.33
CA HIS A 126 7.69 4.50 13.71
C HIS A 126 6.95 5.33 12.65
N ARG A 127 6.81 4.80 11.43
CA ARG A 127 6.12 5.45 10.32
C ARG A 127 4.65 5.07 10.26
N LEU A 128 4.22 3.96 10.88
CA LEU A 128 2.83 3.46 10.78
C LEU A 128 1.82 4.52 11.21
N ALA A 129 0.90 4.85 10.30
CA ALA A 129 -0.16 5.83 10.52
C ALA A 129 -1.55 5.15 10.65
N GLY A 130 -1.80 4.07 9.91
CA GLY A 130 -3.06 3.33 9.98
C GLY A 130 -3.13 2.20 8.96
N PHE A 131 -4.12 1.34 9.12
CA PHE A 131 -4.42 0.22 8.22
C PHE A 131 -5.85 0.34 7.69
N PHE A 132 -6.03 0.03 6.41
CA PHE A 132 -7.30 0.19 5.72
C PHE A 132 -7.62 -1.02 4.86
N ARG A 133 -8.84 -1.50 4.97
CA ARG A 133 -9.36 -2.62 4.19
C ARG A 133 -10.29 -2.11 3.10
N HIS A 134 -10.07 -2.54 1.86
CA HIS A 134 -10.97 -2.24 0.76
C HIS A 134 -12.34 -2.92 0.97
N GLY A 135 -13.44 -2.26 0.61
CA GLY A 135 -14.80 -2.75 0.85
C GLY A 135 -15.16 -4.07 0.17
N SER A 136 -14.44 -4.44 -0.90
CA SER A 136 -14.57 -5.76 -1.53
C SER A 136 -14.12 -6.91 -0.63
N PHE A 137 -13.38 -6.62 0.45
CA PHE A 137 -13.00 -7.60 1.46
C PHE A 137 -13.86 -7.39 2.71
N SER A 138 -14.98 -8.11 2.80
CA SER A 138 -15.82 -8.15 4.00
C SER A 138 -15.07 -8.69 5.23
#